data_AF-A0A377D2H0-F1
#
_entry.id   AF-A0A377D2H0-F1
#
_cell.length_a   1.000
_cell.length_b   1.000
_cell.length_c   1.000
_cell.angle_alpha   90.00
_cell.angle_beta   90.00
_cell.angle_gamma   90.00
#
_symmetry.space_group_name_H-M   'P 1'
#
loop_
_entity.id
_entity.type
_entity.pdbx_description
1 polymer ?
#
loop_
_entity_poly.entity_id
_entity_poly.type
_entity_poly.pdbx_seq_one_letter_code
_entity_poly.pdbx_strand_id
1 'polypeptide(L)'
;MNEPDERFIRLCHEFPRVCIGSMGEYDAKRPRACRAKLRDLIRHVVDQYGYPITKIHGLRMLNKDIFTHVPLSSADSTNVARNIGIDKSWVGSPYAPASKETRTQVLVERIESFNSASSLNYNAERDVFTPQLAFEV
;
A
#
# COMPACT_ATOMS: atom_id res chain seq x y z
N MET A 1 -15.24 -0.74 -5.46
CA MET A 1 -15.91 0.21 -4.55
C MET A 1 -15.22 1.54 -4.78
N ASN A 2 -15.91 2.49 -5.41
CA ASN A 2 -15.38 3.80 -5.79
C ASN A 2 -15.98 4.81 -4.80
N GLU A 3 -15.44 4.86 -3.59
CA GLU A 3 -15.83 5.90 -2.64
C GLU A 3 -15.07 7.19 -2.96
N PRO A 4 -15.68 8.37 -2.76
CA PRO A 4 -15.05 9.64 -3.04
C PRO A 4 -13.87 9.90 -2.08
N ASP A 5 -12.84 10.60 -2.58
CA ASP A 5 -11.63 10.94 -1.82
C ASP A 5 -11.99 11.77 -0.56
N GLU A 6 -13.02 12.61 -0.65
CA GLU A 6 -13.55 13.42 0.46
C GLU A 6 -13.99 12.58 1.66
N ARG A 7 -14.50 11.37 1.42
CA ARG A 7 -14.90 10.47 2.50
C ARG A 7 -13.68 9.98 3.27
N PHE A 8 -12.61 9.62 2.58
CA PHE A 8 -11.35 9.25 3.22
C PHE A 8 -10.78 10.40 4.04
N ILE A 9 -10.77 11.62 3.47
CA ILE A 9 -10.30 12.83 4.17
C ILE A 9 -11.11 13.06 5.45
N ARG A 10 -12.44 13.03 5.35
CA ARG A 10 -13.33 13.20 6.51
C ARG A 10 -13.05 12.15 7.60
N LEU A 11 -12.94 10.88 7.23
CA LEU A 11 -12.63 9.80 8.18
C LEU A 11 -11.29 10.03 8.88
N CYS A 12 -10.29 10.57 8.18
CA CYS A 12 -8.99 10.86 8.78
C CYS A 12 -9.03 11.99 9.82
N HIS A 13 -9.98 12.91 9.71
CA HIS A 13 -10.21 13.95 10.72
C HIS A 13 -11.04 13.45 11.91
N GLU A 14 -11.89 12.44 11.71
CA GLU A 14 -12.83 11.96 12.74
C GLU A 14 -12.27 10.80 13.57
N PHE A 15 -11.43 9.94 12.97
CA PHE A 15 -10.98 8.69 13.60
C PHE A 15 -9.46 8.66 13.80
N PRO A 16 -8.97 8.09 14.93
CA PRO A 16 -7.55 7.98 15.21
C PRO A 16 -6.81 6.95 14.34
N ARG A 17 -7.57 6.08 13.64
CA ARG A 17 -7.05 5.13 12.67
C ARG A 17 -8.06 4.90 11.57
N VAL A 18 -7.58 4.94 10.32
CA VAL A 18 -8.39 4.71 9.12
C VAL A 18 -7.73 3.65 8.24
N CYS A 19 -8.53 2.69 7.79
CA CYS A 19 -8.08 1.68 6.84
C CYS A 19 -8.30 2.18 5.42
N ILE A 20 -7.31 1.96 4.54
CA ILE A 20 -7.40 2.27 3.13
C ILE A 20 -7.08 1.03 2.29
N GLY A 21 -7.91 0.77 1.28
CA GLY A 21 -7.75 -0.39 0.42
C GLY A 21 -8.66 -0.40 -0.78
N SER A 22 -8.41 -1.35 -1.70
CA SER A 22 -9.23 -1.58 -2.89
C SER A 22 -9.48 -0.32 -3.73
N MET A 23 -8.44 0.20 -4.39
CA MET A 23 -8.53 1.40 -5.24
C MET A 23 -8.84 1.10 -6.72
N GLY A 24 -9.65 0.07 -7.01
CA GLY A 24 -10.07 -0.27 -8.37
C GLY A 24 -8.89 -0.50 -9.33
N GLU A 25 -8.73 0.38 -10.31
CA GLU A 25 -7.63 0.35 -11.28
C GLU A 25 -6.23 0.60 -10.67
N TYR A 26 -6.18 1.17 -9.46
CA TYR A 26 -4.98 1.43 -8.65
C TYR A 26 -4.78 0.37 -7.53
N ASP A 27 -5.28 -0.85 -7.72
CA ASP A 27 -5.10 -1.95 -6.77
C ASP A 27 -3.62 -2.24 -6.47
N ALA A 28 -3.33 -2.77 -5.27
CA ALA A 28 -1.98 -3.11 -4.82
C ALA A 28 -1.23 -4.11 -5.73
N LYS A 29 -1.94 -4.85 -6.60
CA LYS A 29 -1.33 -5.65 -7.69
C LYS A 29 -0.55 -4.80 -8.70
N ARG A 30 -0.84 -3.50 -8.81
CA ARG A 30 -0.19 -2.53 -9.70
C ARG A 30 0.58 -1.52 -8.84
N PRO A 31 1.73 -1.88 -8.25
CA PRO A 31 2.37 -1.11 -7.18
C PRO A 31 2.70 0.33 -7.57
N ARG A 32 3.12 0.58 -8.81
CA ARG A 32 3.42 1.95 -9.29
C ARG A 32 2.19 2.85 -9.38
N ALA A 33 1.08 2.34 -9.90
CA ALA A 33 -0.16 3.09 -10.00
C ALA A 33 -0.80 3.26 -8.61
N CYS A 34 -0.77 2.20 -7.80
CA CYS A 34 -1.24 2.20 -6.42
C CYS A 34 -0.51 3.26 -5.57
N ARG A 35 0.83 3.25 -5.57
CA ARG A 35 1.60 4.24 -4.79
C ARG A 35 1.38 5.67 -5.28
N ALA A 36 1.21 5.89 -6.58
CA ALA A 36 0.95 7.23 -7.12
C ALA A 36 -0.40 7.78 -6.61
N LYS A 37 -1.47 6.99 -6.71
CA LYS A 37 -2.79 7.38 -6.20
C LYS A 37 -2.80 7.52 -4.67
N LEU A 38 -2.09 6.65 -3.94
CA LEU A 38 -1.98 6.77 -2.49
C LEU A 38 -1.25 8.05 -2.07
N ARG A 39 -0.16 8.42 -2.76
CA ARG A 39 0.58 9.66 -2.47
C ARG A 39 -0.30 10.88 -2.73
N ASP A 40 -1.04 10.86 -3.83
CA ASP A 40 -2.01 11.91 -4.18
C ASP A 40 -3.11 12.05 -3.12
N LEU A 41 -3.67 10.94 -2.63
CA LEU A 41 -4.70 10.98 -1.60
C LEU A 41 -4.16 11.38 -0.21
N ILE A 42 -3.03 10.80 0.20
CA ILE A 42 -2.45 11.03 1.54
C ILE A 42 -2.00 12.47 1.71
N ARG A 43 -1.62 13.18 0.63
CA ARG A 43 -1.22 14.60 0.71
C ARG A 43 -2.30 15.51 1.30
N HIS A 44 -3.56 15.08 1.28
CA HIS A 44 -4.69 15.82 1.84
C HIS A 44 -4.88 15.59 3.35
N VAL A 45 -4.18 14.62 3.94
CA VAL A 45 -4.34 14.22 5.36
C VAL A 45 -3.01 14.18 6.10
N VAL A 46 -2.06 15.04 5.71
CA VAL A 46 -0.77 15.21 6.38
C VAL A 46 -0.62 16.62 6.95
N ASP A 47 0.23 16.75 7.97
CA ASP A 47 0.64 18.04 8.50
C ASP A 47 1.68 18.76 7.61
N GLN A 48 2.15 19.93 8.05
CA GLN A 48 3.17 20.73 7.35
C GLN A 48 4.52 20.02 7.16
N TYR A 49 4.79 18.94 7.90
CA TYR A 49 6.01 18.15 7.82
C TYR A 49 5.79 16.83 7.05
N GLY A 50 4.59 16.59 6.53
CA GLY A 50 4.23 15.39 5.79
C GLY A 50 3.83 14.20 6.66
N TYR A 51 3.62 14.37 7.98
CA TYR A 51 3.15 13.29 8.84
C TYR A 51 1.63 13.15 8.76
N PRO A 52 1.09 11.94 8.59
CA PRO A 52 -0.35 11.73 8.60
C PRO A 52 -1.00 12.20 9.90
N ILE A 53 -2.13 12.90 9.79
CA ILE A 53 -2.91 13.37 10.95
C ILE A 53 -3.61 12.23 11.71
N THR A 54 -3.69 11.05 11.09
CA THR A 54 -4.28 9.82 11.64
C THR A 54 -3.42 8.61 11.31
N LYS A 55 -3.59 7.50 12.04
CA LYS A 55 -2.90 6.25 11.71
C LYS A 55 -3.55 5.61 10.48
N ILE A 56 -2.80 5.48 9.40
CA ILE A 56 -3.29 4.84 8.18
C ILE A 56 -2.93 3.36 8.18
N HIS A 57 -3.92 2.48 7.97
CA HIS A 57 -3.73 1.05 7.81
C HIS A 57 -3.95 0.63 6.35
N GLY A 58 -2.94 0.06 5.70
CA GLY A 58 -3.01 -0.32 4.28
C GLY A 58 -3.50 -1.75 4.05
N LEU A 59 -4.60 -1.92 3.32
CA LEU A 59 -5.13 -3.23 2.95
C LEU A 59 -4.46 -3.75 1.67
N ARG A 60 -3.83 -4.91 1.78
CA ARG A 60 -2.95 -5.63 0.87
C ARG A 60 -1.68 -4.87 0.48
N MET A 61 -1.24 -3.94 1.32
CA MET A 61 -0.16 -2.99 0.98
C MET A 61 1.24 -3.40 1.46
N LEU A 62 1.44 -4.63 1.97
CA LEU A 62 2.77 -5.16 2.33
C LEU A 62 3.69 -5.49 1.13
N ASN A 63 3.43 -4.92 -0.04
CA ASN A 63 4.41 -4.93 -1.13
C ASN A 63 5.44 -3.83 -0.87
N LYS A 64 6.74 -4.18 -0.85
CA LYS A 64 7.84 -3.23 -0.62
C LYS A 64 7.78 -2.01 -1.53
N ASP A 65 7.33 -2.16 -2.78
CA ASP A 65 7.28 -1.07 -3.76
C ASP A 65 6.11 -0.09 -3.48
N ILE A 66 5.27 -0.41 -2.50
CA ILE A 66 4.17 0.42 -2.00
C ILE A 66 4.55 0.99 -0.63
N PHE A 67 4.67 0.17 0.41
CA PHE A 67 4.71 0.67 1.79
C PHE A 67 5.94 1.51 2.13
N THR A 68 7.07 1.32 1.43
CA THR A 68 8.29 2.14 1.65
C THR A 68 8.16 3.56 1.09
N HIS A 69 7.13 3.83 0.29
CA HIS A 69 6.91 5.11 -0.41
C HIS A 69 5.73 5.93 0.12
N VAL A 70 4.95 5.37 1.05
CA VAL A 70 3.78 6.00 1.66
C VAL A 70 3.81 5.80 3.17
N PRO A 71 3.32 6.77 3.98
CA PRO A 71 3.39 6.69 5.42
C PRO A 71 2.26 5.86 6.03
N LEU A 72 2.41 4.53 6.02
CA LEU A 72 1.47 3.62 6.64
C LEU A 72 1.89 3.32 8.09
N SER A 73 0.93 3.38 9.03
CA SER A 73 1.15 2.96 10.41
C SER A 73 1.19 1.44 10.54
N SER A 74 0.47 0.71 9.68
CA SER A 74 0.51 -0.74 9.57
C SER A 74 -0.14 -1.21 8.26
N ALA A 75 0.00 -2.48 7.91
CA ALA A 75 -0.70 -3.10 6.81
C ALA A 75 -1.06 -4.55 7.16
N ASP A 76 -2.06 -5.11 6.48
CA ASP A 76 -2.60 -6.42 6.78
C ASP A 76 -1.71 -7.58 6.28
N SER A 77 -1.62 -8.63 7.09
CA SER A 77 -0.86 -9.84 6.78
C SER A 77 -1.49 -10.70 5.67
N THR A 78 -2.61 -10.29 5.06
CA THR A 78 -3.26 -11.04 3.98
C THR A 78 -2.38 -11.19 2.75
N ASN A 79 -1.38 -10.32 2.58
CA ASN A 79 -0.32 -10.49 1.59
C ASN A 79 0.46 -11.80 1.83
N VAL A 80 0.89 -12.05 3.06
CA VAL A 80 1.60 -13.27 3.45
C VAL A 80 0.67 -14.48 3.28
N ALA A 81 -0.53 -14.42 3.84
CA ALA A 81 -1.50 -15.52 3.79
C ALA A 81 -1.85 -15.95 2.35
N ARG A 82 -1.92 -14.99 1.41
CA ARG A 82 -2.13 -15.29 -0.01
C ARG A 82 -0.90 -15.92 -0.64
N ASN A 83 0.29 -15.36 -0.43
CA ASN A 83 1.49 -15.75 -1.14
C ASN A 83 2.06 -17.11 -0.70
N ILE A 84 1.81 -17.55 0.55
CA ILE A 84 2.27 -18.87 1.03
C ILE A 84 1.64 -20.04 0.26
N GLY A 85 0.41 -19.85 -0.27
CA GLY A 85 -0.37 -20.87 -0.98
C GLY A 85 -0.27 -20.81 -2.49
N ILE A 86 0.45 -19.84 -3.06
CA ILE A 86 0.66 -19.76 -4.51
C ILE A 86 1.85 -20.65 -4.88
N ASP A 87 1.62 -21.95 -5.02
CA ASP A 87 2.68 -22.95 -5.20
C ASP A 87 3.56 -22.67 -6.42
N LYS A 88 3.01 -22.13 -7.51
CA LYS A 88 3.79 -21.73 -8.70
C LYS A 88 4.91 -20.71 -8.41
N SER A 89 4.79 -19.93 -7.34
CA SER A 89 5.81 -18.95 -6.93
C SER A 89 6.94 -19.58 -6.11
N TRP A 90 6.76 -20.82 -5.66
CA TRP A 90 7.71 -21.55 -4.82
C TRP A 90 8.34 -22.73 -5.58
N VAL A 91 7.56 -23.42 -6.43
CA VAL A 91 8.02 -24.54 -7.25
C VAL A 91 9.03 -24.04 -8.29
N GLY A 92 10.18 -24.71 -8.38
CA GLY A 92 11.24 -24.39 -9.35
C GLY A 92 12.41 -23.57 -8.78
N SER A 93 12.32 -23.08 -7.54
CA SER A 93 13.48 -22.54 -6.84
C SER A 93 14.32 -23.69 -6.25
N PRO A 94 15.66 -23.72 -6.46
CA PRO A 94 16.55 -24.68 -5.80
C PRO A 94 16.47 -24.66 -4.27
N TYR A 95 15.98 -23.56 -3.69
CA TYR A 95 15.84 -23.33 -2.26
C TYR A 95 14.39 -23.13 -1.83
N ALA A 96 13.44 -23.74 -2.54
CA ALA A 96 12.02 -23.66 -2.20
C ALA A 96 11.75 -24.31 -0.82
N PRO A 97 11.23 -23.57 0.18
CA PRO A 97 10.89 -24.19 1.45
C PRO A 97 9.73 -25.18 1.28
N ALA A 98 9.89 -26.36 1.91
CA ALA A 98 8.92 -27.44 1.84
C ALA A 98 7.62 -27.15 2.63
N SER A 99 7.74 -26.46 3.77
CA SER A 99 6.62 -26.17 4.69
C SER A 99 6.06 -24.77 4.47
N LYS A 100 4.75 -24.59 4.72
CA LYS A 100 4.10 -23.28 4.62
C LYS A 100 4.56 -22.33 5.73
N GLU A 101 4.96 -22.88 6.86
CA GLU A 101 5.50 -22.19 8.02
C GLU A 101 6.83 -21.51 7.64
N THR A 102 7.76 -22.24 7.02
CA THR A 102 9.03 -21.65 6.58
C THR A 102 8.82 -20.62 5.46
N ARG A 103 7.89 -20.86 4.52
CA ARG A 103 7.50 -19.85 3.52
C ARG A 103 6.99 -18.57 4.17
N THR A 104 6.20 -18.69 5.23
CA THR A 104 5.68 -17.56 6.02
C THR A 104 6.84 -16.78 6.64
N GLN A 105 7.77 -17.46 7.32
CA GLN A 105 8.93 -16.82 7.95
C GLN A 105 9.78 -16.05 6.93
N VAL A 106 10.08 -16.66 5.78
CA VAL A 106 10.84 -15.99 4.69
C VAL A 106 10.12 -14.74 4.18
N LEU A 107 8.80 -14.79 4.02
CA LEU A 107 8.03 -13.62 3.56
C LEU A 107 7.99 -12.52 4.63
N VAL A 108 7.75 -12.88 5.89
CA VAL A 108 7.70 -11.93 7.00
C VAL A 108 9.06 -11.25 7.16
N GLU A 109 10.15 -12.01 7.22
CA GLU A 109 11.51 -11.45 7.35
C GLU A 109 11.83 -10.47 6.21
N ARG A 110 11.46 -10.80 4.97
CA ARG A 110 11.63 -9.90 3.83
C ARG A 110 10.81 -8.62 3.96
N ILE A 111 9.59 -8.69 4.48
CA ILE A 111 8.73 -7.52 4.68
C ILE A 111 9.29 -6.64 5.80
N GLU A 112 9.56 -7.24 6.97
CA GLU A 112 10.03 -6.55 8.18
C GLU A 112 11.46 -5.99 8.03
N SER A 113 12.24 -6.47 7.05
CA SER A 113 13.54 -5.88 6.71
C SER A 113 13.46 -4.45 6.16
N PHE A 114 12.26 -3.96 5.83
CA PHE A 114 12.01 -2.60 5.37
C PHE A 114 10.99 -1.90 6.25
N ASN A 115 11.20 -0.61 6.49
CA ASN A 115 10.22 0.23 7.16
C ASN A 115 9.32 0.96 6.15
N SER A 116 8.10 1.27 6.58
CA SER A 116 7.25 2.22 5.86
C SER A 116 7.85 3.62 5.90
N ALA A 117 7.49 4.47 4.93
CA ALA A 117 7.94 5.86 4.96
C ALA A 117 7.45 6.55 6.24
N SER A 118 8.31 7.32 6.91
CA SER A 118 7.91 8.00 8.15
C SER A 118 6.96 9.18 7.87
N SER A 119 7.20 9.88 6.77
CA SER A 119 6.41 11.02 6.30
C SER A 119 6.21 10.95 4.78
N LEU A 120 5.23 11.69 4.29
CA LEU A 120 4.99 11.88 2.87
C LEU A 120 5.92 12.98 2.33
N ASN A 121 7.01 12.58 1.67
CA ASN A 121 7.80 13.49 0.85
C ASN A 121 7.12 13.72 -0.50
N TYR A 122 6.09 14.58 -0.54
CA TYR A 122 5.32 14.90 -1.74
C TYR A 122 5.98 16.02 -2.56
N ASN A 123 6.11 15.82 -3.87
CA ASN A 123 6.56 16.86 -4.80
C ASN A 123 5.44 17.11 -5.84
N ALA A 124 4.95 18.34 -5.90
CA ALA A 124 3.82 18.70 -6.76
C ALA A 124 4.09 18.59 -8.28
N GLU A 125 5.34 18.58 -8.72
CA GLU A 125 5.68 18.39 -10.14
C GLU A 125 5.76 16.90 -10.50
N ARG A 126 6.34 16.10 -9.60
CA ARG A 126 6.58 14.67 -9.83
C ARG A 126 5.38 13.79 -9.49
N ASP A 127 4.63 14.15 -8.46
CA ASP A 127 3.63 13.30 -7.81
C ASP A 127 2.20 13.73 -8.11
N VAL A 128 1.97 14.69 -9.02
CA VAL A 128 0.63 14.99 -9.53
C VAL A 128 0.09 13.78 -10.27
N PHE A 129 -0.99 13.24 -9.73
CA PHE A 129 -1.71 12.14 -10.33
C PHE A 129 -2.75 12.71 -11.31
N THR A 130 -2.45 12.69 -12.61
CA THR A 130 -3.43 13.01 -13.65
C THR A 130 -4.04 11.71 -14.17
N PRO A 131 -5.30 11.38 -13.85
CA PRO A 131 -5.95 10.23 -14.45
C PRO A 131 -5.99 10.44 -15.97
N GLN A 132 -5.58 9.43 -16.75
CA GLN A 132 -5.83 9.44 -18.18
C GLN A 132 -7.35 9.41 -18.39
N LEU A 133 -7.92 10.52 -18.84
CA LEU A 133 -9.25 10.55 -19.42
C LEU A 133 -9.25 9.53 -20.56
N ALA A 134 -9.98 8.43 -20.39
CA ALA A 134 -10.29 7.55 -21.50
C ALA A 134 -11.11 8.39 -22.49
N PHE A 135 -10.49 8.72 -23.63
CA PHE A 135 -11.24 9.26 -24.76
C PHE A 135 -12.29 8.20 -25.12
N GLU A 136 -13.56 8.55 -24.94
CA GLU A 136 -14.68 7.78 -25.48
C GLU A 136 -14.51 7.71 -27.01
N VAL A 137 -14.47 6.49 -27.54
CA VAL A 137 -14.57 6.20 -28.98
C VAL A 137 -16.03 6.00 -29.33
#